data_AF-A0A954IJW5-F1
#
_entry.id   AF-A0A954IJW5-F1
#
_cell.length_a   1.000
_cell.length_b   1.000
_cell.length_c   1.000
_cell.angle_alpha   90.00
_cell.angle_beta   90.00
_cell.angle_gamma   90.00
#
_symmetry.space_group_name_H-M   'P 1'
#
loop_
_entity.id
_entity.type
_entity.pdbx_description
1 polymer ?
#
loop_
_entity_poly.entity_id
_entity_poly.type
_entity_poly.pdbx_seq_one_letter_code
_entity_poly.pdbx_strand_id
1 'polypeptide(L)'
;MTLKSESLPDGDRSSGRAFQDELRKLLRSRLLLAHLLLLGFIVLLQLLSIASPIGDGGSSHRPDNGVWWRFAAPFAIGLISLLAIWQSDRMSLRSLRGWEIVCFASQAIFFGYDRFERLAYPDTIVQVAPTHVIGFQGLATLQGFTILILAYGVLIPNTRHRSLIVVILFALTAFAVLPPAVMINPLLLRERHVLPLLVQEALTLMFPSAIAVFAATRASALQKRAFDAERRAERIGQYILKRKLGEGGMGEVWLAEHGLLKRPCAVKFIRPELAANPSNAARFTREVQAVTALSHVNTVRVYDYGQAEDGAFYFVMEYLEGPTLEDLVKASGPLTAHRVTHLLRQLCGALAEAHAAGLVHRDLKPGNVIIATLGGQQDVAKLLDFGLVHDSSADTDQRLTQIGMVLGT
;
A
#
# COMPACT_ATOMS: atom_id res chain seq x y z
N MET A 1 -45.52 12.64 -25.15
CA MET A 1 -44.42 13.55 -24.73
C MET A 1 -43.10 12.87 -25.03
N THR A 2 -42.45 13.24 -26.12
CA THR A 2 -41.14 12.75 -26.55
C THR A 2 -40.05 13.47 -25.75
N LEU A 3 -39.42 12.75 -24.82
CA LEU A 3 -38.25 13.25 -24.09
C LEU A 3 -36.99 12.92 -24.90
N LYS A 4 -36.29 13.99 -25.29
CA LYS A 4 -34.94 14.00 -25.89
C LYS A 4 -33.97 13.19 -25.02
N SER A 5 -33.15 12.37 -25.67
CA SER A 5 -31.96 11.78 -25.07
C SER A 5 -30.92 12.88 -24.82
N GLU A 6 -30.82 13.35 -23.58
CA GLU A 6 -29.64 14.06 -23.11
C GLU A 6 -28.54 13.03 -22.80
N SER A 7 -27.43 13.15 -23.51
CA SER A 7 -26.20 12.41 -23.27
C SER A 7 -25.68 12.72 -21.86
N LEU A 8 -25.56 11.66 -21.04
CA LEU A 8 -24.88 11.70 -19.74
C LEU A 8 -23.45 12.23 -19.89
N PRO A 9 -22.98 13.15 -19.02
CA PRO A 9 -21.62 13.66 -19.07
C PRO A 9 -20.62 12.57 -18.63
N ASP A 10 -19.46 12.58 -19.29
CA ASP A 10 -18.29 11.68 -19.21
C ASP A 10 -17.59 11.60 -17.82
N GLY A 11 -18.36 11.50 -16.72
CA GLY A 11 -17.86 11.56 -15.34
C GLY A 11 -17.15 10.30 -14.84
N ASP A 12 -17.37 9.14 -15.48
CA ASP A 12 -16.89 7.81 -15.04
C ASP A 12 -15.36 7.62 -15.17
N ARG A 13 -14.68 8.46 -15.96
CA ARG A 13 -13.22 8.38 -16.15
C ARG A 13 -12.42 9.36 -15.29
N SER A 14 -13.05 10.33 -14.62
CA SER A 14 -12.33 11.46 -14.02
C SER A 14 -11.84 11.19 -12.59
N SER A 15 -12.59 10.45 -11.77
CA SER A 15 -12.37 10.28 -10.32
C SER A 15 -11.31 9.23 -9.96
N GLY A 16 -11.37 8.03 -10.55
CA GLY A 16 -10.30 7.03 -10.42
C GLY A 16 -8.97 7.48 -11.03
N ARG A 17 -9.04 8.31 -12.08
CA ARG A 17 -7.87 9.03 -12.59
C ARG A 17 -7.40 10.08 -11.58
N ALA A 18 -8.29 10.85 -10.95
CA ALA A 18 -7.91 11.87 -9.97
C ALA A 18 -7.12 11.30 -8.78
N PHE A 19 -7.56 10.19 -8.17
CA PHE A 19 -6.82 9.57 -7.06
C PHE A 19 -5.48 8.97 -7.53
N GLN A 20 -5.47 8.25 -8.66
CA GLN A 20 -4.21 7.76 -9.21
C GLN A 20 -3.28 8.88 -9.67
N ASP A 21 -3.83 10.00 -10.12
CA ASP A 21 -3.10 11.21 -10.51
C ASP A 21 -2.53 11.89 -9.26
N GLU A 22 -3.26 11.91 -8.15
CA GLU A 22 -2.79 12.47 -6.87
C GLU A 22 -1.69 11.60 -6.25
N LEU A 23 -1.87 10.28 -6.19
CA LEU A 23 -0.83 9.35 -5.74
C LEU A 23 0.41 9.43 -6.64
N ARG A 24 0.22 9.58 -7.96
CA ARG A 24 1.30 9.78 -8.93
C ARG A 24 2.01 11.11 -8.71
N LYS A 25 1.27 12.21 -8.50
CA LYS A 25 1.84 13.54 -8.21
C LYS A 25 2.64 13.52 -6.91
N LEU A 26 2.12 12.89 -5.86
CA LEU A 26 2.79 12.71 -4.57
C LEU A 26 4.05 11.85 -4.70
N LEU A 27 3.95 10.69 -5.37
CA LEU A 27 5.12 9.84 -5.59
C LEU A 27 6.19 10.59 -6.39
N ARG A 28 5.79 11.31 -7.45
CA ARG A 28 6.70 12.08 -8.28
C ARG A 28 7.39 13.19 -7.50
N SER A 29 6.66 14.01 -6.75
CA SER A 29 7.26 15.13 -5.99
C SER A 29 8.26 14.62 -4.95
N ARG A 30 7.91 13.56 -4.22
CA ARG A 30 8.79 12.95 -3.22
C ARG A 30 9.98 12.22 -3.84
N LEU A 31 9.79 11.61 -5.01
CA LEU A 31 10.87 10.97 -5.75
C LEU A 31 11.86 12.01 -6.28
N LEU A 32 11.40 13.15 -6.81
CA LEU A 32 12.26 14.28 -7.19
C LEU A 32 13.06 14.81 -5.99
N LEU A 33 12.39 14.98 -4.83
CA LEU A 33 13.07 15.40 -3.60
C LEU A 33 14.14 14.39 -3.16
N ALA A 34 13.84 13.08 -3.23
CA ALA A 34 14.80 12.03 -2.91
C ALA A 34 16.02 12.07 -3.85
N HIS A 35 15.81 12.30 -5.16
CA HIS A 35 16.90 12.44 -6.13
C HIS A 35 17.78 13.67 -5.82
N LEU A 36 17.17 14.81 -5.53
CA LEU A 36 17.90 16.03 -5.19
C LEU A 36 18.74 15.84 -3.92
N LEU A 37 18.20 15.19 -2.90
CA LEU A 37 18.93 14.86 -1.67
C LEU A 37 20.12 13.94 -1.94
N LEU A 38 19.91 12.86 -2.70
CA LEU A 38 20.97 11.89 -3.02
C LEU A 38 22.07 12.49 -3.91
N LEU A 39 21.69 13.29 -4.91
CA LEU A 39 22.65 14.02 -5.75
C LEU A 39 23.42 15.08 -4.95
N GLY A 40 22.73 15.84 -4.10
CA GLY A 40 23.38 16.81 -3.21
C GLY A 40 24.38 16.14 -2.29
N PHE A 41 24.08 14.95 -1.79
CA PHE A 41 25.01 14.16 -0.99
C PHE A 41 26.22 13.66 -1.81
N ILE A 42 26.03 13.19 -3.04
CA ILE A 42 27.16 12.84 -3.92
C ILE A 42 28.07 14.06 -4.17
N VAL A 43 27.49 15.22 -4.45
CA VAL A 43 28.27 16.46 -4.64
C VAL A 43 29.01 16.84 -3.37
N LEU A 44 28.39 16.70 -2.20
CA LEU A 44 29.04 16.95 -0.92
C LEU A 44 30.24 16.00 -0.72
N LEU A 45 30.08 14.70 -1.02
CA LEU A 45 31.18 13.74 -0.95
C LEU A 45 32.32 14.10 -1.92
N GLN A 46 31.99 14.52 -3.14
CA GLN A 46 32.97 14.99 -4.12
C GLN A 46 33.73 16.21 -3.58
N LEU A 47 33.04 17.21 -3.05
CA LEU A 47 33.65 18.42 -2.48
C LEU A 47 34.55 18.10 -1.29
N LEU A 48 34.09 17.24 -0.37
CA LEU A 48 34.89 16.79 0.76
C LEU A 48 36.15 16.04 0.32
N SER A 49 36.04 15.22 -0.74
CA SER A 49 37.19 14.50 -1.30
C SER A 49 38.22 15.43 -1.96
N ILE A 50 37.78 16.57 -2.51
CA ILE A 50 38.68 17.59 -3.08
C ILE A 50 39.31 18.43 -1.97
N ALA A 51 38.53 18.76 -0.94
CA ALA A 51 38.95 19.61 0.17
C ALA A 51 39.83 18.87 1.19
N SER A 52 39.81 17.53 1.24
CA SER A 52 40.71 16.75 2.08
C SER A 52 42.14 16.89 1.56
N PRO A 53 43.07 17.52 2.29
CA PRO A 53 44.45 17.65 1.85
C PRO A 53 45.11 16.27 1.91
N ILE A 54 45.29 15.64 0.76
CA ILE A 54 46.08 14.42 0.63
C ILE A 54 47.56 14.84 0.67
N GLY A 55 48.13 14.83 1.87
CA GLY A 55 49.57 14.68 2.13
C GLY A 55 50.50 15.85 1.81
N ASP A 56 50.74 16.74 2.77
CA ASP A 56 52.05 17.40 2.90
C ASP A 56 53.07 16.35 3.39
N GLY A 57 53.60 15.60 2.43
CA GLY A 57 54.50 14.48 2.66
C GLY A 57 55.36 14.17 1.43
N GLY A 58 56.01 15.18 0.88
CA GLY A 58 57.32 15.06 0.23
C GLY A 58 57.49 14.14 -0.99
N SER A 59 56.43 13.68 -1.67
CA SER A 59 56.58 13.04 -2.98
C SER A 59 55.54 13.54 -3.96
N SER A 60 55.99 13.83 -5.17
CA SER A 60 55.22 14.31 -6.33
C SER A 60 54.18 13.29 -6.79
N HIS A 61 53.16 13.03 -5.98
CA HIS A 61 51.98 12.31 -6.40
C HIS A 61 51.13 13.26 -7.25
N ARG A 62 51.03 12.95 -8.55
CA ARG A 62 50.01 13.54 -9.42
C ARG A 62 48.65 13.41 -8.71
N PRO A 63 47.76 14.42 -8.78
CA PRO A 63 46.40 14.25 -8.33
C PRO A 63 45.86 12.98 -8.98
N ASP A 64 45.38 12.04 -8.18
CA ASP A 64 44.81 10.83 -8.73
C ASP A 64 43.54 11.23 -9.47
N ASN A 65 43.67 11.34 -10.80
CA ASN A 65 42.58 11.61 -11.74
C ASN A 65 41.43 10.59 -11.56
N GLY A 66 41.70 9.50 -10.84
CA GLY A 66 40.78 8.47 -10.42
C GLY A 66 39.58 8.95 -9.58
N VAL A 67 39.82 9.89 -8.68
CA VAL A 67 38.84 10.25 -7.64
C VAL A 67 37.61 10.96 -8.23
N TRP A 68 37.79 11.76 -9.28
CA TRP A 68 36.71 12.52 -9.90
C TRP A 68 35.78 11.65 -10.75
N TRP A 69 36.30 10.62 -11.43
CA TRP A 69 35.45 9.73 -12.23
C TRP A 69 34.56 8.84 -11.36
N ARG A 70 35.01 8.52 -10.13
CA ARG A 70 34.33 7.63 -9.20
C ARG A 70 32.92 8.09 -8.85
N PHE A 71 32.71 9.40 -8.69
CA PHE A 71 31.41 9.99 -8.40
C PHE A 71 30.64 10.44 -9.66
N ALA A 72 31.31 10.51 -10.82
CA ALA A 72 30.70 10.97 -12.06
C ALA A 72 29.59 10.03 -12.55
N ALA A 73 29.78 8.72 -12.45
CA ALA A 73 28.79 7.72 -12.87
C ALA A 73 27.49 7.76 -12.03
N PRO A 74 27.51 7.66 -10.69
CA PRO A 74 26.28 7.73 -9.89
C PRO A 74 25.61 9.11 -9.97
N PHE A 75 26.40 10.18 -10.12
CA PHE A 75 25.87 11.53 -10.35
C PHE A 75 25.14 11.61 -11.71
N ALA A 76 25.74 11.13 -12.79
CA ALA A 76 25.13 11.12 -14.12
C ALA A 76 23.85 10.29 -14.15
N ILE A 77 23.85 9.08 -13.57
CA ILE A 77 22.65 8.23 -13.48
C ILE A 77 21.55 8.94 -12.67
N GLY A 78 21.90 9.52 -11.52
CA GLY A 78 20.95 10.26 -10.69
C GLY A 78 20.40 11.51 -11.40
N LEU A 79 21.23 12.24 -12.14
CA LEU A 79 20.84 13.42 -12.90
C LEU A 79 19.95 13.07 -14.08
N ILE A 80 20.29 12.02 -14.84
CA ILE A 80 19.46 11.51 -15.95
C ILE A 80 18.09 11.08 -15.41
N SER A 81 18.07 10.35 -14.29
CA SER A 81 16.83 9.93 -13.64
C SER A 81 15.99 11.12 -13.15
N LEU A 82 16.62 12.10 -12.50
CA LEU A 82 15.97 13.33 -12.06
C LEU A 82 15.35 14.09 -13.25
N LEU A 83 16.12 14.30 -14.32
CA LEU A 83 15.67 15.01 -15.51
C LEU A 83 14.56 14.25 -16.23
N ALA A 84 14.65 12.92 -16.33
CA ALA A 84 13.60 12.10 -16.93
C ALA A 84 12.27 12.22 -16.19
N ILE A 85 12.28 12.19 -14.85
CA ILE A 85 11.09 12.38 -14.01
C ILE A 85 10.60 13.84 -14.06
N TRP A 86 11.51 14.81 -14.10
CA TRP A 86 11.19 16.23 -14.12
C TRP A 86 10.54 16.64 -15.44
N GLN A 87 11.06 16.19 -16.57
CA GLN A 87 10.52 16.51 -17.90
C GLN A 87 9.20 15.79 -18.22
N SER A 88 8.91 14.69 -17.54
CA SER A 88 7.78 13.82 -17.89
C SER A 88 6.61 13.95 -16.91
N ASP A 89 5.79 14.99 -17.08
CA ASP A 89 4.61 15.25 -16.25
C ASP A 89 3.56 14.14 -16.22
N ARG A 90 3.51 13.30 -17.26
CA ARG A 90 2.49 12.26 -17.46
C ARG A 90 2.99 10.82 -17.31
N MET A 91 4.09 10.59 -16.59
CA MET A 91 4.60 9.24 -16.37
C MET A 91 3.59 8.33 -15.65
N SER A 92 3.41 7.11 -16.17
CA SER A 92 2.59 6.10 -15.49
C SER A 92 3.20 5.71 -14.13
N LEU A 93 2.36 5.24 -13.21
CA LEU A 93 2.82 4.78 -11.89
C LEU A 93 3.89 3.70 -11.99
N ARG A 94 3.76 2.77 -12.95
CA ARG A 94 4.77 1.72 -13.21
C ARG A 94 6.12 2.31 -13.62
N SER A 95 6.10 3.35 -14.45
CA SER A 95 7.33 4.04 -14.89
C SER A 95 8.00 4.76 -13.72
N LEU A 96 7.23 5.45 -12.87
CA LEU A 96 7.76 6.09 -11.66
C LEU A 96 8.37 5.07 -10.69
N ARG A 97 7.74 3.90 -10.52
CA ARG A 97 8.30 2.80 -9.71
C ARG A 97 9.56 2.19 -10.34
N GLY A 98 9.66 2.18 -11.66
CA GLY A 98 10.90 1.81 -12.37
C GLY A 98 12.03 2.79 -12.06
N TRP A 99 11.76 4.09 -12.16
CA TRP A 99 12.76 5.12 -11.83
C TRP A 99 13.12 5.18 -10.33
N GLU A 100 12.18 4.83 -9.44
CA GLU A 100 12.48 4.59 -8.02
C GLU A 100 13.54 3.49 -7.87
N ILE A 101 13.38 2.35 -8.54
CA ILE A 101 14.37 1.25 -8.48
C ILE A 101 15.71 1.71 -9.05
N VAL A 102 15.72 2.35 -10.23
CA VAL A 102 16.94 2.86 -10.85
C VAL A 102 17.69 3.79 -9.91
N CYS A 103 16.99 4.78 -9.33
CA CYS A 103 17.57 5.75 -8.41
C CYS A 103 18.20 5.09 -7.19
N PHE A 104 17.43 4.30 -6.45
CA PHE A 104 17.91 3.77 -5.18
C PHE A 104 18.90 2.61 -5.36
N ALA A 105 18.70 1.76 -6.37
CA ALA A 105 19.60 0.64 -6.64
C ALA A 105 20.97 1.12 -7.14
N SER A 106 21.02 2.12 -8.03
CA SER A 106 22.31 2.65 -8.50
C SER A 106 23.13 3.25 -7.37
N GLN A 107 22.48 3.90 -6.41
CA GLN A 107 23.13 4.48 -5.23
C GLN A 107 23.61 3.39 -4.26
N ALA A 108 22.79 2.36 -4.01
CA ALA A 108 23.19 1.22 -3.18
C ALA A 108 24.42 0.50 -3.77
N ILE A 109 24.41 0.27 -5.09
CA ILE A 109 25.52 -0.36 -5.81
C ILE A 109 26.78 0.51 -5.71
N PHE A 110 26.64 1.82 -5.91
CA PHE A 110 27.75 2.75 -5.79
C PHE A 110 28.38 2.73 -4.39
N PHE A 111 27.58 2.89 -3.33
CA PHE A 111 28.12 2.87 -1.96
C PHE A 111 28.70 1.50 -1.58
N GLY A 112 28.11 0.41 -2.08
CA GLY A 112 28.66 -0.93 -1.93
C GLY A 112 30.03 -1.06 -2.60
N TYR A 113 30.14 -0.64 -3.87
CA TYR A 113 31.40 -0.67 -4.61
C TYR A 113 32.47 0.25 -3.99
N ASP A 114 32.11 1.48 -3.63
CA ASP A 114 33.00 2.46 -2.97
C ASP A 114 33.61 1.87 -1.69
N ARG A 115 32.76 1.20 -0.90
CA ARG A 115 33.17 0.50 0.31
C ARG A 115 34.04 -0.72 0.03
N PHE A 116 33.67 -1.55 -0.95
CA PHE A 116 34.46 -2.71 -1.37
C PHE A 116 35.88 -2.30 -1.75
N GLU A 117 36.02 -1.29 -2.62
CA GLU A 117 37.32 -0.78 -3.05
C GLU A 117 38.20 -0.36 -1.87
N ARG A 118 37.64 0.39 -0.91
CA ARG A 118 38.40 0.87 0.26
C ARG A 118 38.87 -0.26 1.17
N LEU A 119 38.10 -1.35 1.25
CA LEU A 119 38.47 -2.53 2.04
C LEU A 119 39.49 -3.41 1.30
N ALA A 120 39.30 -3.61 0.00
CA ALA A 120 40.11 -4.50 -0.84
C ALA A 120 41.46 -3.88 -1.25
N TYR A 121 41.49 -2.58 -1.54
CA TYR A 121 42.66 -1.85 -2.08
C TYR A 121 42.97 -0.61 -1.22
N PRO A 122 43.57 -0.79 -0.04
CA PRO A 122 44.02 0.33 0.78
C PRO A 122 45.17 1.11 0.08
N ASP A 123 45.04 2.42 -0.13
CA ASP A 123 46.07 3.30 -0.73
C ASP A 123 47.42 3.28 0.04
N THR A 124 48.51 3.79 -0.54
CA THR A 124 49.86 3.80 0.08
C THR A 124 49.95 4.60 1.40
N ILE A 125 49.06 5.57 1.63
CA ILE A 125 48.93 6.30 2.92
C ILE A 125 48.35 5.38 4.03
N VAL A 126 47.68 4.29 3.64
CA VAL A 126 46.94 3.36 4.51
C VAL A 126 47.85 2.35 5.21
N GLN A 127 49.10 2.18 4.77
CA GLN A 127 50.05 1.30 5.47
C GLN A 127 50.53 1.84 6.83
N VAL A 128 50.33 3.13 7.12
CA VAL A 128 50.88 3.79 8.33
C VAL A 128 49.85 3.91 9.47
N ALA A 129 48.54 3.94 9.18
CA ALA A 129 47.48 4.04 10.19
C ALA A 129 46.11 3.49 9.70
N PRO A 130 45.85 2.18 9.80
CA PRO A 130 44.59 1.54 9.39
C PRO A 130 43.33 2.16 10.00
N THR A 131 43.45 2.72 11.22
CA THR A 131 42.35 3.32 11.98
C THR A 131 41.85 4.67 11.41
N HIS A 132 42.66 5.41 10.65
CA HIS A 132 42.27 6.70 10.08
C HIS A 132 41.42 6.57 8.79
N VAL A 133 41.68 5.54 7.99
CA VAL A 133 40.97 5.23 6.73
C VAL A 133 39.58 4.68 7.00
N ILE A 134 39.51 3.87 8.03
CA ILE A 134 38.28 3.33 8.60
C ILE A 134 37.45 4.46 9.28
N GLY A 135 38.10 5.50 9.80
CA GLY A 135 37.46 6.63 10.48
C GLY A 135 36.61 7.51 9.56
N PHE A 136 37.22 8.50 8.89
CA PHE A 136 36.44 9.55 8.20
C PHE A 136 35.77 9.06 6.89
N GLN A 137 36.48 8.28 6.08
CA GLN A 137 35.96 7.80 4.80
C GLN A 137 35.04 6.57 4.95
N GLY A 138 35.32 5.69 5.91
CA GLY A 138 34.37 4.65 6.34
C GLY A 138 33.05 5.24 6.82
N LEU A 139 33.10 6.27 7.67
CA LEU A 139 31.91 7.03 8.09
C LEU A 139 31.14 7.62 6.89
N ALA A 140 31.83 8.17 5.89
CA ALA A 140 31.19 8.76 4.72
C ALA A 140 30.38 7.74 3.88
N THR A 141 30.90 6.53 3.69
CA THR A 141 30.16 5.46 2.97
C THR A 141 28.94 4.97 3.74
N LEU A 142 29.04 4.84 5.07
CA LEU A 142 27.93 4.44 5.92
C LEU A 142 26.85 5.52 6.01
N GLN A 143 27.26 6.79 6.04
CA GLN A 143 26.34 7.93 5.93
C GLN A 143 25.55 7.88 4.61
N GLY A 144 26.18 7.42 3.52
CA GLY A 144 25.49 7.14 2.26
C GLY A 144 24.35 6.14 2.41
N PHE A 145 24.60 4.99 3.04
CA PHE A 145 23.56 4.01 3.34
C PHE A 145 22.49 4.56 4.30
N THR A 146 22.88 5.32 5.32
CA THR A 146 21.95 5.99 6.24
C THR A 146 20.99 6.92 5.49
N ILE A 147 21.51 7.79 4.63
CA ILE A 147 20.71 8.71 3.83
C ILE A 147 19.82 7.94 2.86
N LEU A 148 20.32 6.87 2.23
CA LEU A 148 19.55 6.02 1.34
C LEU A 148 18.35 5.37 2.05
N ILE A 149 18.59 4.80 3.22
CA ILE A 149 17.57 4.15 4.08
C ILE A 149 16.51 5.17 4.51
N LEU A 150 16.92 6.34 4.98
CA LEU A 150 16.00 7.38 5.44
C LEU A 150 15.23 8.00 4.28
N ALA A 151 15.89 8.33 3.17
CA ALA A 151 15.24 8.86 1.98
C ALA A 151 14.18 7.88 1.46
N TYR A 152 14.47 6.58 1.43
CA TYR A 152 13.50 5.58 1.01
C TYR A 152 12.35 5.42 2.01
N GLY A 153 12.67 5.22 3.30
CA GLY A 153 11.66 4.91 4.32
C GLY A 153 10.76 6.08 4.72
N VAL A 154 11.27 7.31 4.62
CA VAL A 154 10.54 8.52 5.02
C VAL A 154 9.86 9.19 3.83
N LEU A 155 10.54 9.32 2.69
CA LEU A 155 10.00 10.07 1.56
C LEU A 155 9.11 9.19 0.67
N ILE A 156 9.49 7.94 0.40
CA ILE A 156 8.79 7.14 -0.59
C ILE A 156 7.53 6.50 0.03
N PRO A 157 6.33 6.79 -0.52
CA PRO A 157 5.09 6.19 -0.03
C PRO A 157 5.05 4.71 -0.41
N ASN A 158 5.33 3.85 0.58
CA ASN A 158 5.41 2.40 0.43
C ASN A 158 4.69 1.69 1.57
N THR A 159 4.27 0.44 1.32
CA THR A 159 3.70 -0.42 2.36
C THR A 159 4.77 -0.82 3.36
N ARG A 160 4.37 -1.12 4.61
CA ARG A 160 5.29 -1.58 5.66
C ARG A 160 6.17 -2.75 5.21
N HIS A 161 5.61 -3.69 4.42
CA HIS A 161 6.31 -4.87 3.93
C HIS A 161 7.35 -4.50 2.87
N ARG A 162 6.99 -3.64 1.90
CA ARG A 162 7.94 -3.18 0.88
C ARG A 162 9.05 -2.32 1.48
N SER A 163 8.72 -1.46 2.44
CA SER A 163 9.72 -0.66 3.15
C SER A 163 10.69 -1.53 3.94
N LEU A 164 10.17 -2.52 4.68
CA LEU A 164 11.01 -3.46 5.44
C LEU A 164 11.99 -4.22 4.54
N ILE A 165 11.51 -4.79 3.43
CA ILE A 165 12.34 -5.56 2.49
C ILE A 165 13.48 -4.70 1.94
N VAL A 166 13.16 -3.51 1.44
CA VAL A 166 14.18 -2.65 0.80
C VAL A 166 15.17 -2.08 1.82
N VAL A 167 14.73 -1.72 3.02
CA VAL A 167 15.63 -1.27 4.10
C VAL A 167 16.58 -2.39 4.51
N ILE A 168 16.09 -3.63 4.65
CA ILE A 168 16.94 -4.81 4.91
C ILE A 168 17.95 -5.00 3.78
N LEU A 169 17.53 -4.89 2.52
CA LEU A 169 18.44 -5.02 1.38
C LEU A 169 19.55 -3.97 1.39
N PHE A 170 19.25 -2.71 1.68
CA PHE A 170 20.28 -1.67 1.81
C PHE A 170 21.24 -1.96 2.96
N ALA A 171 20.72 -2.34 4.14
CA ALA A 171 21.56 -2.68 5.27
C ALA A 171 22.46 -3.88 4.96
N LEU A 172 21.93 -4.93 4.32
CA LEU A 172 22.71 -6.10 3.91
C LEU A 172 23.77 -5.76 2.86
N THR A 173 23.48 -4.85 1.93
CA THR A 173 24.44 -4.41 0.90
C THR A 173 25.71 -3.83 1.54
N ALA A 174 25.59 -3.12 2.65
CA ALA A 174 26.74 -2.57 3.38
C ALA A 174 27.68 -3.67 3.93
N PHE A 175 27.17 -4.87 4.23
CA PHE A 175 27.96 -5.99 4.76
C PHE A 175 28.32 -7.04 3.71
N ALA A 176 27.53 -7.17 2.63
CA ALA A 176 27.72 -8.16 1.57
C ALA A 176 29.07 -8.00 0.84
N VAL A 177 29.68 -6.82 0.91
CA VAL A 177 30.98 -6.51 0.30
C VAL A 177 32.17 -6.98 1.13
N LEU A 178 31.97 -7.37 2.39
CA LEU A 178 33.04 -7.77 3.29
C LEU A 178 33.72 -9.08 2.87
N PRO A 179 32.99 -10.19 2.57
CA PRO A 179 33.64 -11.43 2.13
C PRO A 179 34.55 -11.28 0.90
N PRO A 180 34.13 -10.66 -0.22
CA PRO A 180 35.02 -10.51 -1.37
C PRO A 180 36.19 -9.56 -1.07
N ALA A 181 36.00 -8.54 -0.22
CA ALA A 181 37.11 -7.67 0.19
C ALA A 181 38.17 -8.42 1.01
N VAL A 182 37.74 -9.32 1.91
CA VAL A 182 38.64 -10.18 2.71
C VAL A 182 39.41 -11.17 1.82
N MET A 183 38.80 -11.66 0.74
CA MET A 183 39.50 -12.52 -0.22
C MET A 183 40.67 -11.81 -0.91
N ILE A 184 40.53 -10.50 -1.18
CA ILE A 184 41.57 -9.69 -1.82
C ILE A 184 42.58 -9.19 -0.80
N ASN A 185 42.12 -8.78 0.38
CA ASN A 185 42.93 -8.27 1.47
C ASN A 185 42.73 -9.09 2.77
N PRO A 186 43.39 -10.26 2.90
CA PRO A 186 43.27 -11.10 4.09
C PRO A 186 43.77 -10.45 5.38
N LEU A 187 44.57 -9.36 5.28
CA LEU A 187 45.08 -8.62 6.44
C LEU A 187 43.94 -7.98 7.25
N LEU A 188 42.77 -7.74 6.64
CA LEU A 188 41.56 -7.28 7.33
C LEU A 188 41.18 -8.16 8.52
N LEU A 189 41.34 -9.48 8.43
CA LEU A 189 41.00 -10.38 9.54
C LEU A 189 42.04 -10.37 10.67
N ARG A 190 43.24 -9.82 10.41
CA ARG A 190 44.35 -9.76 11.37
C ARG A 190 44.35 -8.46 12.17
N GLU A 191 43.60 -7.46 11.72
CA GLU A 191 43.40 -6.18 12.39
C GLU A 191 42.58 -6.32 13.66
N ARG A 192 43.14 -5.85 14.79
CA ARG A 192 42.51 -5.98 16.13
C ARG A 192 41.21 -5.19 16.27
N HIS A 193 40.99 -4.19 15.41
CA HIS A 193 39.87 -3.26 15.49
C HIS A 193 38.72 -3.54 14.51
N VAL A 194 38.84 -4.53 13.62
CA VAL A 194 37.81 -4.77 12.58
C VAL A 194 36.48 -5.24 13.17
N LEU A 195 36.50 -6.16 14.15
CA LEU A 195 35.26 -6.63 14.77
C LEU A 195 34.52 -5.51 15.54
N PRO A 196 35.18 -4.73 16.43
CA PRO A 196 34.56 -3.55 17.06
C PRO A 196 33.98 -2.56 16.04
N LEU A 197 34.67 -2.35 14.93
CA LEU A 197 34.21 -1.47 13.88
C LEU A 197 32.91 -1.99 13.25
N LEU A 198 32.89 -3.24 12.78
CA LEU A 198 31.70 -3.82 12.15
C LEU A 198 30.48 -3.77 13.08
N VAL A 199 30.68 -3.94 14.39
CA VAL A 199 29.63 -3.78 15.39
C VAL A 199 29.15 -2.32 15.45
N GLN A 200 30.05 -1.35 15.49
CA GLN A 200 29.70 0.08 15.45
C GLN A 200 28.93 0.44 14.17
N GLU A 201 29.32 -0.10 13.02
CA GLU A 201 28.64 0.12 11.74
C GLU A 201 27.23 -0.47 11.73
N ALA A 202 27.06 -1.70 12.25
CA ALA A 202 25.76 -2.34 12.39
C ALA A 202 24.83 -1.52 13.30
N LEU A 203 25.34 -1.02 14.42
CA LEU A 203 24.59 -0.13 15.31
C LEU A 203 24.23 1.19 14.62
N THR A 204 25.13 1.75 13.80
CA THR A 204 24.90 2.99 13.04
C THR A 204 23.77 2.84 12.02
N LEU A 205 23.64 1.66 11.38
CA LEU A 205 22.56 1.40 10.43
C LEU A 205 21.25 0.95 11.11
N MET A 206 21.31 0.46 12.35
CA MET A 206 20.14 0.00 13.09
C MET A 206 19.12 1.12 13.34
N PHE A 207 19.56 2.28 13.83
CA PHE A 207 18.66 3.40 14.15
C PHE A 207 17.97 4.00 12.92
N PRO A 208 18.67 4.34 11.82
CA PRO A 208 18.04 4.78 10.58
C PRO A 208 17.06 3.76 10.01
N SER A 209 17.38 2.46 10.11
CA SER A 209 16.49 1.38 9.66
C SER A 209 15.21 1.33 10.48
N ALA A 210 15.32 1.43 11.81
CA ALA A 210 14.17 1.49 12.71
C ALA A 210 13.30 2.74 12.44
N ILE A 211 13.93 3.90 12.25
CA ILE A 211 13.24 5.15 11.90
C ILE A 211 12.53 5.02 10.56
N ALA A 212 13.19 4.48 9.53
CA ALA A 212 12.63 4.26 8.20
C ALA A 212 11.39 3.34 8.24
N VAL A 213 11.47 2.22 8.94
CA VAL A 213 10.33 1.29 9.08
C VAL A 213 9.20 1.94 9.91
N PHE A 214 9.54 2.60 11.01
CA PHE A 214 8.55 3.30 11.85
C PHE A 214 7.83 4.40 11.07
N ALA A 215 8.58 5.25 10.34
CA ALA A 215 8.04 6.29 9.48
C ALA A 215 7.09 5.70 8.43
N ALA A 216 7.46 4.60 7.77
CA ALA A 216 6.58 3.93 6.80
C ALA A 216 5.26 3.44 7.44
N THR A 217 5.31 2.92 8.67
CA THR A 217 4.10 2.47 9.39
C THR A 217 3.21 3.64 9.82
N ARG A 218 3.80 4.73 10.34
CA ARG A 218 3.08 5.93 10.77
C ARG A 218 2.53 6.72 9.60
N ALA A 219 3.27 6.84 8.49
CA ALA A 219 2.79 7.47 7.27
C ALA A 219 1.57 6.72 6.73
N SER A 220 1.61 5.39 6.69
CA SER A 220 0.45 4.57 6.26
C SER A 220 -0.75 4.74 7.20
N ALA A 221 -0.53 4.80 8.51
CA ALA A 221 -1.59 4.97 9.50
C ALA A 221 -2.18 6.39 9.53
N LEU A 222 -1.35 7.41 9.34
CA LEU A 222 -1.77 8.81 9.26
C LEU A 222 -2.52 9.09 7.96
N GLN A 223 -2.11 8.50 6.84
CA GLN A 223 -2.86 8.55 5.59
C GLN A 223 -4.23 7.88 5.74
N LYS A 224 -4.29 6.69 6.35
CA LYS A 224 -5.58 6.02 6.61
C LYS A 224 -6.48 6.85 7.54
N ARG A 225 -5.92 7.48 8.57
CA ARG A 225 -6.68 8.33 9.50
C ARG A 225 -7.10 9.67 8.90
N ALA A 226 -6.27 10.28 8.06
CA ALA A 226 -6.61 11.51 7.33
C ALA A 226 -7.73 11.20 6.34
N PHE A 227 -7.64 10.09 5.61
CA PHE A 227 -8.70 9.59 4.74
C PHE A 227 -10.00 9.27 5.50
N ASP A 228 -9.90 8.56 6.62
CA ASP A 228 -11.06 8.26 7.49
C ASP A 228 -11.66 9.54 8.12
N ALA A 229 -10.85 10.58 8.35
CA ALA A 229 -11.29 11.85 8.94
C ALA A 229 -11.91 12.80 7.91
N GLU A 230 -11.35 12.87 6.69
CA GLU A 230 -11.96 13.57 5.56
C GLU A 230 -13.34 12.98 5.26
N ARG A 231 -13.46 11.64 5.21
CA ARG A 231 -14.75 10.95 5.02
C ARG A 231 -15.75 11.15 6.16
N ARG A 232 -15.31 11.26 7.42
CA ARG A 232 -16.22 11.58 8.55
C ARG A 232 -16.88 12.95 8.44
N ALA A 233 -16.24 13.89 7.76
CA ALA A 233 -16.80 15.21 7.46
C ALA A 233 -17.60 15.22 6.14
N GLU A 234 -17.56 14.12 5.39
CA GLU A 234 -18.05 14.06 4.02
C GLU A 234 -19.54 13.68 3.98
N ARG A 235 -20.27 14.50 3.25
CA ARG A 235 -21.66 14.24 2.89
C ARG A 235 -21.64 13.52 1.55
N ILE A 236 -22.28 12.36 1.48
CA ILE A 236 -22.40 11.59 0.24
C ILE A 236 -23.84 11.68 -0.21
N GLY A 237 -24.07 12.48 -1.25
CA GLY A 237 -25.40 12.85 -1.69
C GLY A 237 -26.25 13.41 -0.53
N GLN A 238 -27.27 12.66 -0.13
CA GLN A 238 -28.16 13.05 0.97
C GLN A 238 -27.74 12.51 2.34
N TYR A 239 -26.64 11.76 2.44
CA TYR A 239 -26.26 11.03 3.65
C TYR A 239 -25.04 11.65 4.33
N ILE A 240 -25.10 11.74 5.66
CA ILE A 240 -24.00 12.25 6.49
C ILE A 240 -23.37 11.05 7.19
N LEU A 241 -22.10 10.78 6.89
CA LEU A 241 -21.38 9.68 7.54
C LEU A 241 -21.14 9.99 9.02
N LYS A 242 -21.21 8.96 9.87
CA LYS A 242 -21.05 9.08 11.33
C LYS A 242 -19.85 8.32 11.84
N ARG A 243 -19.91 6.98 11.77
CA ARG A 243 -18.85 6.08 12.25
C ARG A 243 -18.74 4.85 11.38
N LYS A 244 -17.55 4.29 11.28
CA LYS A 244 -17.33 3.01 10.61
C LYS A 244 -17.94 1.87 11.41
N LEU A 245 -18.65 0.98 10.73
CA LEU A 245 -19.25 -0.24 11.28
C LEU A 245 -18.35 -1.46 11.05
N GLY A 246 -17.66 -1.52 9.91
CA GLY A 246 -16.78 -2.64 9.57
C GLY A 246 -15.95 -2.41 8.31
N GLU A 247 -14.96 -3.27 8.10
CA GLU A 247 -14.11 -3.32 6.90
C GLU A 247 -13.92 -4.79 6.51
N GLY A 248 -14.06 -5.08 5.21
CA GLY A 248 -13.90 -6.42 4.65
C GLY A 248 -13.22 -6.39 3.28
N GLY A 249 -13.14 -7.56 2.64
CA GLY A 249 -12.50 -7.71 1.33
C GLY A 249 -13.15 -6.89 0.21
N MET A 250 -14.47 -6.72 0.25
CA MET A 250 -15.23 -5.97 -0.76
C MET A 250 -15.25 -4.45 -0.50
N GLY A 251 -14.83 -4.01 0.69
CA GLY A 251 -14.77 -2.59 1.05
C GLY A 251 -15.16 -2.33 2.49
N GLU A 252 -15.78 -1.20 2.76
CA GLU A 252 -16.07 -0.76 4.13
C GLU A 252 -17.51 -0.32 4.30
N VAL A 253 -18.03 -0.49 5.52
CA VAL A 253 -19.42 -0.16 5.87
C VAL A 253 -19.40 0.91 6.95
N TRP A 254 -20.18 1.96 6.74
CA TRP A 254 -20.32 3.10 7.64
C TRP A 254 -21.76 3.25 8.11
N LEU A 255 -21.93 3.61 9.38
CA LEU A 255 -23.17 4.19 9.87
C LEU A 255 -23.26 5.60 9.33
N ALA A 256 -24.37 5.91 8.70
CA ALA A 256 -24.70 7.22 8.20
C ALA A 256 -26.12 7.60 8.59
N GLU A 257 -26.47 8.86 8.38
CA GLU A 257 -27.79 9.39 8.65
C GLU A 257 -28.27 10.17 7.44
N HIS A 258 -29.49 9.92 6.97
CA HIS A 258 -30.08 10.71 5.91
C HIS A 258 -30.28 12.15 6.41
N GLY A 259 -29.72 13.13 5.71
CA GLY A 259 -29.58 14.52 6.18
C GLY A 259 -30.91 15.20 6.53
N LEU A 260 -31.94 14.99 5.71
CA LEU A 260 -33.29 15.51 5.93
C LEU A 260 -34.14 14.64 6.89
N LEU A 261 -34.24 13.33 6.60
CA LEU A 261 -35.10 12.41 7.35
C LEU A 261 -34.55 12.03 8.73
N LYS A 262 -33.28 12.35 9.02
CA LYS A 262 -32.57 12.01 10.25
C LYS A 262 -32.63 10.51 10.59
N ARG A 263 -32.80 9.67 9.57
CA ARG A 263 -32.95 8.22 9.69
C ARG A 263 -31.58 7.56 9.59
N PRO A 264 -31.22 6.63 10.50
CA PRO A 264 -29.98 5.87 10.41
C PRO A 264 -30.02 4.92 9.22
N CYS A 265 -28.87 4.77 8.56
CA CYS A 265 -28.65 3.87 7.44
C CYS A 265 -27.20 3.37 7.45
N ALA A 266 -26.94 2.27 6.76
CA ALA A 266 -25.59 1.78 6.54
C ALA A 266 -25.18 2.09 5.09
N VAL A 267 -24.01 2.68 4.90
CA VAL A 267 -23.42 2.98 3.59
C VAL A 267 -22.25 2.04 3.39
N LYS A 268 -22.32 1.17 2.39
CA LYS A 268 -21.22 0.29 2.02
C LYS A 268 -20.50 0.85 0.82
N PHE A 269 -19.21 1.12 0.98
CA PHE A 269 -18.31 1.52 -0.09
C PHE A 269 -17.63 0.29 -0.67
N ILE A 270 -17.51 0.26 -1.98
CA ILE A 270 -16.75 -0.75 -2.70
C ILE A 270 -15.32 -0.26 -2.88
N ARG A 271 -14.34 -1.17 -2.74
CA ARG A 271 -12.93 -0.82 -2.92
C ARG A 271 -12.68 -0.27 -4.34
N PRO A 272 -11.86 0.80 -4.48
CA PRO A 272 -11.52 1.37 -5.78
C PRO A 272 -10.93 0.35 -6.76
N GLU A 273 -10.17 -0.62 -6.24
CA GLU A 273 -9.54 -1.69 -7.03
C GLU A 273 -10.56 -2.59 -7.74
N LEU A 274 -11.72 -2.83 -7.11
CA LEU A 274 -12.82 -3.61 -7.67
C LEU A 274 -13.66 -2.76 -8.65
N ALA A 275 -13.76 -1.46 -8.38
CA ALA A 275 -14.50 -0.48 -9.16
C ALA A 275 -13.76 0.00 -10.44
N ALA A 276 -12.44 -0.12 -10.51
CA ALA A 276 -11.62 0.46 -11.57
C ALA A 276 -11.78 -0.20 -12.97
N ASN A 277 -12.44 -1.36 -13.05
CA ASN A 277 -12.74 -2.02 -14.32
C ASN A 277 -14.18 -1.68 -14.77
N PRO A 278 -14.39 -1.06 -15.95
CA PRO A 278 -15.72 -0.71 -16.45
C PRO A 278 -16.70 -1.89 -16.52
N SER A 279 -16.20 -3.12 -16.75
CA SER A 279 -17.04 -4.33 -16.72
C SER A 279 -17.58 -4.62 -15.32
N ASN A 280 -16.80 -4.32 -14.29
CA ASN A 280 -17.18 -4.52 -12.89
C ASN A 280 -18.18 -3.47 -12.42
N ALA A 281 -18.07 -2.23 -12.89
CA ALA A 281 -19.03 -1.16 -12.59
C ALA A 281 -20.44 -1.50 -13.13
N ALA A 282 -20.53 -1.88 -14.40
CA ALA A 282 -21.80 -2.26 -15.02
C ALA A 282 -22.42 -3.50 -14.36
N ARG A 283 -21.59 -4.46 -13.94
CA ARG A 283 -22.03 -5.65 -13.20
C ARG A 283 -22.53 -5.28 -11.81
N PHE A 284 -21.79 -4.44 -11.08
CA PHE A 284 -22.19 -3.95 -9.77
C PHE A 284 -23.56 -3.26 -9.82
N THR A 285 -23.78 -2.36 -10.78
CA THR A 285 -25.08 -1.70 -10.95
C THR A 285 -26.20 -2.71 -11.20
N ARG A 286 -25.98 -3.72 -12.07
CA ARG A 286 -26.98 -4.77 -12.33
C ARG A 286 -27.28 -5.60 -11.08
N GLU A 287 -26.25 -5.99 -10.33
CA GLU A 287 -26.42 -6.82 -9.13
C GLU A 287 -27.12 -6.03 -8.02
N VAL A 288 -26.76 -4.76 -7.80
CA VAL A 288 -27.46 -3.89 -6.84
C VAL A 288 -28.92 -3.68 -7.27
N GLN A 289 -29.19 -3.42 -8.56
CA GLN A 289 -30.56 -3.28 -9.06
C GLN A 289 -31.39 -4.55 -8.84
N ALA A 290 -30.80 -5.72 -9.08
CA ALA A 290 -31.50 -6.98 -8.85
C ALA A 290 -31.79 -7.20 -7.36
N VAL A 291 -30.87 -6.85 -6.46
CA VAL A 291 -31.11 -6.89 -5.01
C VAL A 291 -32.18 -5.90 -4.59
N THR A 292 -32.23 -4.69 -5.17
CA THR A 292 -33.28 -3.70 -4.86
C THR A 292 -34.68 -4.14 -5.25
N ALA A 293 -34.81 -5.11 -6.16
CA ALA A 293 -36.09 -5.69 -6.54
C ALA A 293 -36.63 -6.70 -5.51
N LEU A 294 -35.78 -7.19 -4.60
CA LEU A 294 -36.19 -8.10 -3.54
C LEU A 294 -36.94 -7.35 -2.44
N SER A 295 -38.03 -7.95 -1.96
CA SER A 295 -38.98 -7.32 -1.04
C SER A 295 -39.16 -8.09 0.27
N HIS A 296 -38.62 -9.31 0.34
CA HIS A 296 -38.79 -10.20 1.49
C HIS A 296 -38.28 -9.56 2.78
N VAL A 297 -39.04 -9.73 3.86
CA VAL A 297 -38.77 -9.08 5.16
C VAL A 297 -37.40 -9.47 5.73
N ASN A 298 -36.91 -10.67 5.42
CA ASN A 298 -35.62 -11.18 5.86
C ASN A 298 -34.45 -10.86 4.91
N THR A 299 -34.68 -10.09 3.85
CA THR A 299 -33.62 -9.55 2.99
C THR A 299 -33.29 -8.12 3.42
N VAL A 300 -32.00 -7.75 3.41
CA VAL A 300 -31.60 -6.37 3.68
C VAL A 300 -32.17 -5.43 2.62
N ARG A 301 -32.83 -4.36 3.05
CA ARG A 301 -33.35 -3.34 2.13
C ARG A 301 -32.25 -2.39 1.69
N VAL A 302 -32.06 -2.28 0.39
CA VAL A 302 -31.22 -1.26 -0.24
C VAL A 302 -32.11 -0.05 -0.57
N TYR A 303 -31.71 1.13 -0.11
CA TYR A 303 -32.43 2.38 -0.30
C TYR A 303 -31.96 3.16 -1.52
N ASP A 304 -30.65 3.18 -1.75
CA ASP A 304 -30.04 4.00 -2.79
C ASP A 304 -28.69 3.40 -3.20
N TYR A 305 -28.18 3.79 -4.35
CA TYR A 305 -26.84 3.48 -4.79
C TYR A 305 -26.31 4.59 -5.68
N GLY A 306 -24.99 4.77 -5.66
CA GLY A 306 -24.38 5.84 -6.42
C GLY A 306 -22.87 5.76 -6.40
N GLN A 307 -22.27 6.86 -6.81
CA GLN A 307 -20.84 7.06 -6.84
C GLN A 307 -20.52 8.33 -6.06
N ALA A 308 -19.63 8.22 -5.08
CA ALA A 308 -19.16 9.37 -4.31
C ALA A 308 -18.30 10.29 -5.20
N GLU A 309 -18.03 11.52 -4.74
CA GLU A 309 -17.24 12.50 -5.51
C GLU A 309 -15.83 11.98 -5.83
N ASP A 310 -15.26 11.16 -4.93
CA ASP A 310 -13.98 10.47 -5.09
C ASP A 310 -14.03 9.24 -6.03
N GLY A 311 -15.19 8.92 -6.59
CA GLY A 311 -15.41 7.82 -7.52
C GLY A 311 -15.73 6.48 -6.87
N ALA A 312 -15.73 6.38 -5.54
CA ALA A 312 -16.07 5.15 -4.87
C ALA A 312 -17.56 4.82 -5.09
N PHE A 313 -17.85 3.64 -5.63
CA PHE A 313 -19.21 3.13 -5.62
C PHE A 313 -19.66 2.89 -4.20
N TYR A 314 -20.87 3.34 -3.91
CA TYR A 314 -21.53 3.07 -2.65
C TYR A 314 -22.95 2.62 -2.89
N PHE A 315 -23.48 1.88 -1.92
CA PHE A 315 -24.90 1.71 -1.80
C PHE A 315 -25.31 1.89 -0.34
N VAL A 316 -26.53 2.37 -0.18
CA VAL A 316 -27.14 2.70 1.08
C VAL A 316 -28.18 1.66 1.39
N MET A 317 -28.09 1.06 2.57
CA MET A 317 -28.98 0.01 3.03
C MET A 317 -29.52 0.31 4.42
N GLU A 318 -30.53 -0.45 4.82
CA GLU A 318 -31.07 -0.33 6.17
C GLU A 318 -29.99 -0.59 7.21
N TYR A 319 -29.97 0.28 8.24
CA TYR A 319 -29.15 0.02 9.41
C TYR A 319 -29.86 -1.00 10.28
N LEU A 320 -29.17 -2.09 10.62
CA LEU A 320 -29.69 -3.16 11.45
C LEU A 320 -28.95 -3.17 12.79
N GLU A 321 -29.73 -3.08 13.87
CA GLU A 321 -29.22 -3.18 15.23
C GLU A 321 -29.26 -4.63 15.69
N GLY A 322 -28.09 -5.23 15.87
CA GLY A 322 -27.94 -6.61 16.32
C GLY A 322 -26.57 -7.19 15.97
N PRO A 323 -26.18 -8.30 16.63
CA PRO A 323 -24.97 -9.04 16.29
C PRO A 323 -25.16 -9.81 14.98
N THR A 324 -24.05 -10.18 14.34
CA THR A 324 -24.10 -11.21 13.31
C THR A 324 -24.41 -12.58 13.94
N LEU A 325 -24.91 -13.53 13.14
CA LEU A 325 -25.10 -14.90 13.60
C LEU A 325 -23.75 -15.54 13.99
N GLU A 326 -22.66 -15.15 13.33
CA GLU A 326 -21.32 -15.56 13.70
C GLU A 326 -20.94 -15.08 15.11
N ASP A 327 -21.16 -13.79 15.41
CA ASP A 327 -20.87 -13.22 16.73
C ASP A 327 -21.73 -13.89 17.81
N LEU A 328 -23.01 -14.14 17.50
CA LEU A 328 -23.93 -14.81 18.41
C LEU A 328 -23.46 -16.22 18.76
N VAL A 329 -23.05 -17.02 17.77
CA VAL A 329 -22.55 -18.39 17.98
C VAL A 329 -21.21 -18.37 18.73
N LYS A 330 -20.30 -17.43 18.41
CA LYS A 330 -19.04 -17.28 19.15
C LYS A 330 -19.26 -16.94 20.62
N ALA A 331 -20.22 -16.06 20.91
CA ALA A 331 -20.51 -15.62 22.27
C ALA A 331 -21.29 -16.67 23.09
N SER A 332 -22.25 -17.35 22.48
CA SER A 332 -23.22 -18.22 23.18
C SER A 332 -22.95 -19.72 23.01
N GLY A 333 -22.01 -20.12 22.14
CA GLY A 333 -21.84 -21.50 21.71
C GLY A 333 -22.97 -21.96 20.77
N PRO A 334 -23.14 -23.29 20.61
CA PRO A 334 -24.20 -23.85 19.77
C PRO A 334 -25.60 -23.38 20.20
N LEU A 335 -26.41 -22.95 19.23
CA LEU A 335 -27.78 -22.52 19.48
C LEU A 335 -28.73 -23.70 19.64
N THR A 336 -29.85 -23.50 20.36
CA THR A 336 -30.88 -24.53 20.51
C THR A 336 -31.52 -24.87 19.15
N ALA A 337 -31.88 -26.14 18.96
CA ALA A 337 -32.50 -26.60 17.70
C ALA A 337 -33.73 -25.78 17.30
N HIS A 338 -34.53 -25.35 18.28
CA HIS A 338 -35.68 -24.47 18.07
C HIS A 338 -35.27 -23.12 17.47
N ARG A 339 -34.27 -22.45 18.06
CA ARG A 339 -33.80 -21.15 17.57
C ARG A 339 -33.16 -21.25 16.19
N VAL A 340 -32.36 -22.28 15.96
CA VAL A 340 -31.77 -22.56 14.64
C VAL A 340 -32.85 -22.74 13.57
N THR A 341 -33.85 -23.58 13.83
CA THR A 341 -34.95 -23.83 12.89
C THR A 341 -35.73 -22.55 12.59
N HIS A 342 -35.97 -21.73 13.61
CA HIS A 342 -36.65 -20.45 13.46
C HIS A 342 -35.89 -19.48 12.53
N LEU A 343 -34.57 -19.32 12.74
CA LEU A 343 -33.72 -18.45 11.92
C LEU A 343 -33.55 -18.98 10.50
N LEU A 344 -33.33 -20.29 10.33
CA LEU A 344 -33.16 -20.90 9.01
C LEU A 344 -34.43 -20.78 8.17
N ARG A 345 -35.62 -20.92 8.75
CA ARG A 345 -36.88 -20.75 8.01
C ARG A 345 -37.01 -19.33 7.43
N GLN A 346 -36.60 -18.32 8.19
CA GLN A 346 -36.58 -16.92 7.73
C GLN A 346 -35.59 -16.73 6.57
N LEU A 347 -34.38 -17.27 6.70
CA LEU A 347 -33.35 -17.20 5.67
C LEU A 347 -33.75 -17.96 4.39
N CYS A 348 -34.34 -19.14 4.52
CA CYS A 348 -34.87 -19.91 3.40
C CYS A 348 -35.95 -19.15 2.65
N GLY A 349 -36.81 -18.40 3.35
CA GLY A 349 -37.80 -17.52 2.71
C GLY A 349 -37.15 -16.43 1.86
N ALA A 350 -36.13 -15.74 2.39
CA ALA A 350 -35.38 -14.73 1.65
C ALA A 350 -34.65 -15.31 0.43
N LEU A 351 -34.00 -16.47 0.60
CA LEU A 351 -33.31 -17.16 -0.48
C LEU A 351 -34.28 -17.67 -1.55
N ALA A 352 -35.47 -18.13 -1.17
CA ALA A 352 -36.49 -18.56 -2.13
C ALA A 352 -36.97 -17.41 -3.02
N GLU A 353 -37.21 -16.22 -2.46
CA GLU A 353 -37.53 -15.03 -3.25
C GLU A 353 -36.37 -14.68 -4.21
N ALA A 354 -35.14 -14.64 -3.70
CA ALA A 354 -33.96 -14.33 -4.52
C ALA A 354 -33.79 -15.33 -5.68
N HIS A 355 -33.92 -16.63 -5.39
CA HIS A 355 -33.80 -17.69 -6.39
C HIS A 355 -34.91 -17.61 -7.45
N ALA A 356 -36.14 -17.28 -7.05
CA ALA A 356 -37.25 -17.05 -7.98
C ALA A 356 -36.98 -15.84 -8.91
N ALA A 357 -36.22 -14.85 -8.43
CA ALA A 357 -35.74 -13.72 -9.23
C ALA A 357 -34.45 -14.03 -10.03
N GLY A 358 -33.97 -15.28 -10.03
CA GLY A 358 -32.75 -15.68 -10.74
C GLY A 358 -31.45 -15.24 -10.07
N LEU A 359 -31.51 -14.79 -8.82
CA LEU A 359 -30.34 -14.38 -8.03
C LEU A 359 -29.85 -15.51 -7.14
N VAL A 360 -28.54 -15.67 -7.07
CA VAL A 360 -27.88 -16.64 -6.18
C VAL A 360 -26.94 -15.89 -5.25
N HIS A 361 -27.02 -16.13 -3.94
CA HIS A 361 -26.28 -15.37 -2.93
C HIS A 361 -24.75 -15.52 -3.02
N ARG A 362 -24.27 -16.74 -3.31
CA ARG A 362 -22.85 -17.12 -3.51
C ARG A 362 -21.90 -16.98 -2.31
N ASP A 363 -22.16 -16.11 -1.34
CA ASP A 363 -21.35 -15.96 -0.10
C ASP A 363 -22.22 -16.13 1.16
N LEU A 364 -23.04 -17.18 1.22
CA LEU A 364 -23.89 -17.43 2.38
C LEU A 364 -23.04 -17.97 3.54
N LYS A 365 -22.89 -17.18 4.60
CA LYS A 365 -22.17 -17.57 5.84
C LYS A 365 -22.76 -16.86 7.06
N PRO A 366 -22.51 -17.34 8.29
CA PRO A 366 -23.04 -16.71 9.51
C PRO A 366 -22.68 -15.22 9.67
N GLY A 367 -21.52 -14.79 9.17
CA GLY A 367 -21.11 -13.38 9.21
C GLY A 367 -21.95 -12.45 8.31
N ASN A 368 -22.68 -12.99 7.33
CA ASN A 368 -23.58 -12.24 6.43
C ASN A 368 -25.04 -12.31 6.88
N VAL A 369 -25.31 -12.74 8.11
CA VAL A 369 -26.66 -12.77 8.69
C VAL A 369 -26.66 -11.91 9.95
N ILE A 370 -27.45 -10.85 9.97
CA ILE A 370 -27.70 -10.07 11.20
C ILE A 370 -28.93 -10.62 11.90
N ILE A 371 -28.82 -10.80 13.22
CA ILE A 371 -29.95 -11.14 14.09
C ILE A 371 -30.45 -9.83 14.71
N ALA A 372 -31.43 -9.22 14.06
CA ALA A 372 -31.93 -7.90 14.40
C ALA A 372 -33.13 -7.96 15.34
N THR A 373 -33.37 -6.83 16.03
CA THR A 373 -34.65 -6.56 16.69
C THR A 373 -35.41 -5.52 15.87
N LEU A 374 -36.55 -5.88 15.30
CA LEU A 374 -37.34 -4.99 14.42
C LEU A 374 -38.78 -4.91 14.92
N GLY A 375 -39.28 -3.69 15.14
CA GLY A 375 -40.68 -3.48 15.55
C GLY A 375 -41.08 -4.19 16.84
N GLY A 376 -40.13 -4.38 17.78
CA GLY A 376 -40.33 -5.13 19.02
C GLY A 376 -40.20 -6.65 18.88
N GLN A 377 -40.04 -7.18 17.66
CA GLN A 377 -39.76 -8.60 17.43
C GLN A 377 -38.27 -8.88 17.55
N GLN A 378 -37.90 -9.83 18.41
CA GLN A 378 -36.55 -10.35 18.52
C GLN A 378 -36.30 -11.47 17.51
N ASP A 379 -35.03 -11.81 17.30
CA ASP A 379 -34.60 -12.90 16.40
C ASP A 379 -35.10 -12.77 14.95
N VAL A 380 -35.13 -11.53 14.44
CA VAL A 380 -35.41 -11.28 13.03
C VAL A 380 -34.13 -11.45 12.23
N ALA A 381 -34.05 -12.53 11.46
CA ALA A 381 -32.89 -12.81 10.61
C ALA A 381 -32.90 -11.88 9.39
N LYS A 382 -31.77 -11.22 9.13
CA LYS A 382 -31.58 -10.36 7.96
C LYS A 382 -30.37 -10.83 7.18
N LEU A 383 -30.61 -11.27 5.97
CA LEU A 383 -29.59 -11.68 5.03
C LEU A 383 -28.97 -10.44 4.38
N LEU A 384 -27.65 -10.32 4.52
CA LEU A 384 -26.84 -9.24 3.98
C LEU A 384 -26.16 -9.67 2.69
N ASP A 385 -25.90 -8.70 1.80
CA ASP A 385 -24.88 -8.78 0.75
C ASP A 385 -24.93 -10.05 -0.14
N PHE A 386 -25.70 -9.98 -1.23
CA PHE A 386 -25.63 -10.97 -2.31
C PHE A 386 -24.32 -10.82 -3.10
N GLY A 387 -23.18 -11.20 -2.50
CA GLY A 387 -21.91 -11.46 -3.16
C GLY A 387 -21.54 -10.54 -4.34
N LEU A 388 -21.77 -9.23 -4.21
CA LEU A 388 -21.88 -8.25 -5.30
C LEU A 388 -20.63 -8.07 -6.18
N VAL A 389 -19.56 -8.80 -5.85
CA VAL A 389 -18.32 -8.89 -6.63
C VAL A 389 -17.73 -10.29 -6.42
N HIS A 390 -18.19 -11.29 -7.17
CA HIS A 390 -17.43 -12.53 -7.35
C HIS A 390 -16.83 -12.57 -8.74
N ASP A 391 -15.51 -12.41 -8.80
CA ASP A 391 -14.72 -12.68 -9.99
C ASP A 391 -14.90 -14.15 -10.36
N SER A 392 -15.69 -14.38 -11.41
CA SER A 392 -15.81 -15.66 -12.09
C SER A 392 -15.35 -15.35 -13.49
N SER A 393 -14.03 -15.36 -13.67
CA SER A 393 -13.44 -15.47 -15.00
C SER A 393 -14.10 -16.63 -15.74
N ALA A 394 -14.60 -16.33 -16.94
CA ALA A 394 -15.40 -17.16 -17.85
C ALA A 394 -16.88 -17.26 -17.42
N ASP A 395 -17.86 -16.73 -18.16
CA ASP A 395 -18.16 -17.07 -19.57
C ASP A 395 -17.66 -18.46 -19.98
N THR A 396 -18.04 -19.46 -19.18
CA THR A 396 -18.15 -20.83 -19.65
C THR A 396 -19.63 -21.19 -19.57
N ASP A 397 -20.28 -20.97 -20.70
CA ASP A 397 -21.39 -21.74 -21.24
C ASP A 397 -22.67 -21.95 -20.42
N GLN A 398 -23.74 -21.61 -21.11
CA GLN A 398 -25.07 -22.24 -21.16
C GLN A 398 -25.14 -23.79 -21.14
N ARG A 399 -24.11 -24.53 -20.72
CA ARG A 399 -24.12 -26.00 -20.63
C ARG A 399 -23.20 -26.49 -19.52
N LEU A 400 -23.77 -26.74 -18.33
CA LEU A 400 -23.39 -27.88 -17.48
C LEU A 400 -24.42 -28.03 -16.35
N THR A 401 -25.61 -28.51 -16.75
CA THR A 401 -26.35 -29.47 -15.94
C THR A 401 -25.46 -30.69 -15.71
N GLN A 402 -24.71 -30.74 -14.60
CA GLN A 402 -24.28 -32.00 -14.01
C GLN A 402 -24.01 -31.83 -12.51
N ILE A 403 -25.06 -32.10 -11.75
CA ILE A 403 -25.10 -32.92 -10.53
C ILE A 403 -23.78 -33.01 -9.75
N GLY A 404 -23.80 -32.43 -8.55
CA GLY A 404 -23.17 -33.02 -7.36
C GLY A 404 -21.66 -32.82 -7.23
N MET A 405 -21.26 -31.69 -6.65
CA MET A 405 -20.05 -31.65 -5.81
C MET A 405 -20.21 -30.58 -4.73
N VAL A 406 -20.61 -31.03 -3.55
CA VAL A 406 -20.57 -30.24 -2.31
C VAL A 406 -19.12 -30.29 -1.81
N LEU A 407 -18.41 -29.18 -1.89
CA LEU A 407 -17.20 -28.95 -1.10
C LEU A 407 -17.61 -28.10 0.11
N GLY A 408 -17.84 -28.78 1.22
CA GLY A 408 -18.02 -28.17 2.53
C GLY A 408 -16.67 -27.97 3.23
N THR A 409 -16.56 -26.89 3.99
CA THR A 409 -15.68 -26.78 5.17
C THR A 409 -16.54 -26.79 6.41
#